data_AF-A0A524QL14-F1
#
_entry.id   AF-A0A524QL14-F1
#
_cell.length_a   1.000
_cell.length_b   1.000
_cell.length_c   1.000
_cell.angle_alpha   90.00
_cell.angle_beta   90.00
_cell.angle_gamma   90.00
#
_symmetry.space_group_name_H-M   'P 1'
#
loop_
_entity.id
_entity.type
_entity.pdbx_description
1 polymer ?
#
loop_
_entity_poly.entity_id
_entity_poly.type
_entity_poly.pdbx_seq_one_letter_code
_entity_poly.pdbx_strand_id
1 'polypeptide(L)'
;MGSKDAVTQQEKENSKSRRNYASFSFDDGKTWTVPTRTGFPDACSKSNAGKLPDGQVYVINNVIPMNPGGLGGRSMLAISLSKDGLKFDRVAIIRFIPPPLRYRGLEKTIGYQYPHSVVVDNDLWVMYSVNKEDVEVTRIPLDELYELK
;
A
#
# COMPACT_ATOMS: atom_id res chain seq x y z
N MET A 1 39.54 16.49 -5.22
CA MET A 1 38.27 17.01 -5.77
C MET A 1 37.21 15.94 -5.57
N GLY A 2 36.35 16.06 -4.56
CA GLY A 2 35.18 15.19 -4.40
C GLY A 2 34.01 15.81 -5.14
N SER A 3 33.37 15.07 -6.06
CA SER A 3 32.18 15.56 -6.76
C SER A 3 31.07 15.83 -5.76
N LYS A 4 30.48 17.03 -5.82
CA LYS A 4 29.38 17.47 -4.94
C LYS A 4 28.05 16.72 -5.17
N ASP A 5 28.04 15.69 -6.02
CA ASP A 5 26.84 15.01 -6.52
C ASP A 5 26.84 13.48 -6.27
N ALA A 6 27.76 12.96 -5.44
CA ALA A 6 27.83 11.54 -5.17
C ALA A 6 26.74 11.11 -4.16
N VAL A 7 25.54 10.79 -4.67
CA VAL A 7 24.48 10.18 -3.87
C VAL A 7 24.87 8.74 -3.53
N THR A 8 25.04 8.45 -2.24
CA THR A 8 25.32 7.09 -1.72
C THR A 8 24.18 6.13 -2.08
N GLN A 9 24.48 4.83 -2.11
CA GLN A 9 23.45 3.80 -2.33
C GLN A 9 22.33 3.90 -1.28
N GLN A 10 22.70 4.20 -0.03
CA GLN A 10 21.76 4.44 1.07
C GLN A 10 20.88 5.66 0.83
N GLU A 11 21.42 6.76 0.32
CA GLU A 11 20.64 7.97 -0.04
C GLU A 11 19.74 7.72 -1.26
N LYS A 12 20.18 6.92 -2.24
CA LYS A 12 19.33 6.47 -3.37
C LYS A 12 18.22 5.53 -2.94
N GLU A 13 18.43 4.74 -1.89
CA GLU A 13 17.42 3.87 -1.32
C GLU A 13 16.46 4.64 -0.41
N ASN A 14 16.97 5.62 0.33
CA ASN A 14 16.18 6.52 1.16
C ASN A 14 15.36 7.52 0.33
N SER A 15 15.80 7.89 -0.87
CA SER A 15 15.05 8.74 -1.79
C SER A 15 13.91 8.00 -2.50
N LYS A 16 13.90 6.67 -2.48
CA LYS A 16 12.76 5.87 -2.97
C LYS A 16 11.71 5.80 -1.86
N SER A 17 10.52 6.36 -2.12
CA SER A 17 9.34 6.38 -1.23
C SER A 17 8.73 4.98 -0.99
N ARG A 18 9.55 3.99 -0.59
CA ARG A 18 9.16 2.59 -0.34
C ARG A 18 8.71 2.34 1.11
N ARG A 19 8.28 3.42 1.74
CA ARG A 19 7.80 3.50 3.10
C ARG A 19 6.71 4.55 3.14
N ASN A 20 5.65 4.25 3.88
CA ASN A 20 4.64 5.26 4.17
C ASN A 20 5.21 6.29 5.15
N TYR A 21 4.76 7.53 5.00
CA TYR A 21 4.97 8.60 5.97
C TYR A 21 3.70 8.76 6.78
N ALA A 22 3.83 9.09 8.06
CA ALA A 22 2.72 9.38 8.95
C ALA A 22 2.80 10.82 9.43
N SER A 23 1.64 11.46 9.56
CA SER A 23 1.46 12.76 10.19
C SER A 23 0.15 12.72 10.97
N PHE A 24 0.06 13.51 12.03
CA PHE A 24 -1.08 13.55 12.93
C PHE A 24 -1.70 14.94 12.90
N SER A 25 -3.02 14.97 12.98
CA SER A 25 -3.79 16.17 13.27
C SER A 25 -4.51 15.99 14.59
N PHE A 26 -4.57 17.06 15.38
CA PHE A 26 -5.25 17.11 16.68
C PHE A 26 -6.40 18.13 16.67
N ASP A 27 -6.76 18.65 15.50
CA ASP A 27 -7.69 19.77 15.30
C ASP A 27 -8.58 19.58 14.06
N ASP A 28 -9.02 18.33 13.84
CA ASP A 28 -9.91 17.93 12.75
C ASP A 28 -9.36 18.26 11.35
N GLY A 29 -8.06 18.07 11.16
CA GLY A 29 -7.37 18.18 9.88
C GLY A 29 -6.97 19.60 9.48
N LYS A 30 -7.12 20.60 10.37
CA LYS A 30 -6.72 21.99 10.09
C LYS A 30 -5.21 22.15 10.09
N THR A 31 -4.52 21.51 11.03
CA THR A 31 -3.06 21.46 11.08
C THR A 31 -2.58 20.02 11.22
N TRP A 32 -1.33 19.82 10.78
CA TRP A 32 -0.69 18.53 10.70
C TRP A 32 0.74 18.63 11.22
N THR A 33 1.21 17.60 11.94
CA THR A 33 2.61 17.49 12.32
C THR A 33 3.49 17.33 11.08
N VAL A 34 4.79 17.60 11.20
CA VAL A 34 5.75 17.29 10.12
C VAL A 34 5.68 15.78 9.81
N PRO A 35 5.50 15.37 8.53
CA PRO A 35 5.44 13.96 8.18
C PRO A 35 6.72 13.22 8.56
N THR A 36 6.57 12.13 9.29
CA THR A 36 7.68 11.27 9.72
C THR A 36 7.67 9.97 8.92
N ARG A 37 8.85 9.57 8.42
CA ARG A 37 9.01 8.31 7.70
C ARG A 37 8.77 7.15 8.67
N THR A 38 7.91 6.21 8.30
CA THR A 38 7.64 5.01 9.11
C THR A 38 8.46 3.80 8.64
N GLY A 39 8.46 2.74 9.45
CA GLY A 39 8.97 1.43 9.03
C GLY A 39 8.00 0.66 8.11
N PHE A 40 6.78 1.16 7.89
CA PHE A 40 5.73 0.44 7.18
C PHE A 40 6.06 0.33 5.67
N PRO A 41 6.12 -0.89 5.10
CA PRO A 41 6.59 -1.10 3.73
C PRO A 41 5.61 -0.60 2.67
N ASP A 42 6.12 -0.09 1.55
CA ASP A 42 5.33 0.30 0.38
C ASP A 42 6.10 0.12 -0.94
N ALA A 43 5.38 0.09 -2.07
CA ALA A 43 5.94 -0.02 -3.43
C ALA A 43 5.54 1.15 -4.36
N CYS A 44 5.26 2.33 -3.80
CA CYS A 44 4.95 3.57 -4.50
C CYS A 44 3.74 3.45 -5.45
N SER A 45 2.66 2.78 -5.04
CA SER A 45 1.47 2.52 -5.89
C SER A 45 0.15 2.88 -5.21
N LYS A 46 0.20 3.87 -4.31
CA LYS A 46 -0.87 4.32 -3.40
C LYS A 46 -1.10 3.33 -2.26
N SER A 47 -1.23 3.89 -1.07
CA SER A 47 -1.79 3.22 0.10
C SER A 47 -3.23 3.71 0.30
N ASN A 48 -4.16 2.81 0.61
CA ASN A 48 -5.51 3.15 1.00
C ASN A 48 -5.74 2.68 2.44
N ALA A 49 -6.14 3.59 3.32
CA ALA A 49 -6.35 3.29 4.73
C ALA A 49 -7.80 3.58 5.11
N GLY A 50 -8.27 2.91 6.17
CA GLY A 50 -9.61 3.11 6.70
C GLY A 50 -9.78 2.46 8.07
N LYS A 51 -11.00 2.56 8.60
CA LYS A 51 -11.41 1.95 9.87
C LYS A 51 -12.56 0.99 9.61
N LEU A 52 -12.43 -0.24 10.09
CA LEU A 52 -13.49 -1.25 10.05
C LEU A 52 -14.56 -0.94 11.10
N PRO A 53 -15.80 -1.46 10.95
CA PRO A 53 -16.88 -1.24 11.91
C PRO A 53 -16.59 -1.69 13.35
N ASP A 54 -15.74 -2.69 13.55
CA ASP A 54 -15.32 -3.18 14.87
C ASP A 54 -14.25 -2.29 15.55
N GLY A 55 -13.79 -1.25 14.85
CA GLY A 55 -12.83 -0.29 15.33
C GLY A 55 -11.38 -0.53 14.90
N GLN A 56 -11.07 -1.66 14.28
CA GLN A 56 -9.73 -1.92 13.75
C GLN A 56 -9.40 -0.96 12.61
N VAL A 57 -8.14 -0.57 12.49
CA VAL A 57 -7.60 0.24 11.39
C VAL A 57 -6.93 -0.67 10.40
N TYR A 58 -7.09 -0.38 9.12
CA TYR A 58 -6.43 -1.11 8.04
C TYR A 58 -5.65 -0.21 7.10
N VAL A 59 -4.63 -0.79 6.45
CA VAL A 59 -3.93 -0.21 5.31
C VAL A 59 -3.83 -1.26 4.22
N ILE A 60 -4.32 -0.93 3.03
CA ILE A 60 -4.20 -1.72 1.80
C ILE A 60 -3.14 -1.09 0.92
N ASN A 61 -2.07 -1.83 0.64
CA ASN A 61 -1.00 -1.38 -0.23
C ASN A 61 -0.15 -2.55 -0.74
N ASN A 62 0.90 -2.22 -1.49
CA ASN A 62 1.86 -3.20 -1.97
C ASN A 62 3.04 -3.31 -0.99
N VAL A 63 3.05 -4.37 -0.18
CA VAL A 63 3.99 -4.52 0.94
C VAL A 63 5.34 -5.12 0.56
N ILE A 64 5.51 -5.58 -0.69
CA ILE A 64 6.82 -6.04 -1.20
C ILE A 64 7.52 -4.85 -1.86
N PRO A 65 8.67 -4.37 -1.37
CA PRO A 65 9.35 -3.22 -1.96
C PRO A 65 10.12 -3.57 -3.26
N MET A 66 10.41 -4.85 -3.53
CA MET A 66 11.20 -5.28 -4.70
C MET A 66 10.87 -6.72 -5.13
N ASN A 67 10.72 -6.94 -6.43
CA ASN A 67 10.80 -8.27 -7.03
C ASN A 67 12.22 -8.46 -7.63
N PRO A 68 12.87 -9.63 -7.54
CA PRO A 68 14.17 -9.93 -8.16
C PRO A 68 14.32 -9.74 -9.69
N GLY A 69 13.34 -9.16 -10.39
CA GLY A 69 13.41 -8.83 -11.82
C GLY A 69 13.38 -7.33 -12.15
N GLY A 70 13.50 -6.43 -11.16
CA GLY A 70 13.43 -4.97 -11.39
C GLY A 70 12.04 -4.42 -11.70
N LEU A 71 11.06 -5.30 -11.94
CA LEU A 71 9.64 -4.98 -11.92
C LEU A 71 9.26 -4.64 -10.47
N GLY A 72 8.75 -3.43 -10.22
CA GLY A 72 8.41 -2.96 -8.87
C GLY A 72 7.59 -3.97 -8.09
N GLY A 73 7.72 -4.02 -6.76
CA GLY A 73 7.10 -5.05 -5.91
C GLY A 73 5.57 -4.94 -5.75
N ARG A 74 4.89 -4.54 -6.82
CA ARG A 74 3.44 -4.36 -6.95
C ARG A 74 2.70 -5.66 -7.26
N SER A 75 3.40 -6.81 -7.22
CA SER A 75 2.80 -8.13 -7.46
C SER A 75 1.93 -8.60 -6.29
N MET A 76 2.18 -8.11 -5.08
CA MET A 76 1.42 -8.48 -3.88
C MET A 76 0.63 -7.28 -3.40
N LEU A 77 -0.69 -7.37 -3.46
CA LEU A 77 -1.60 -6.42 -2.81
C LEU A 77 -2.06 -7.07 -1.51
N ALA A 78 -1.83 -6.38 -0.39
CA ALA A 78 -2.11 -6.91 0.93
C ALA A 78 -2.93 -5.90 1.75
N ILE A 79 -3.61 -6.41 2.77
CA ILE A 79 -4.24 -5.65 3.83
C ILE A 79 -3.50 -5.91 5.13
N SER A 80 -3.05 -4.84 5.78
CA SER A 80 -2.46 -4.88 7.12
C SER A 80 -3.47 -4.33 8.13
N LEU A 81 -3.62 -5.00 9.27
CA LEU A 81 -4.55 -4.62 10.33
C LEU A 81 -3.82 -4.13 11.59
N SER A 82 -4.47 -3.22 12.31
CA SER A 82 -3.99 -2.64 13.56
C SER A 82 -5.16 -2.33 14.48
N LYS A 83 -4.96 -2.48 15.80
CA LYS A 83 -5.94 -2.07 16.81
C LYS A 83 -5.86 -0.58 17.17
N ASP A 84 -4.68 0.03 17.01
CA ASP A 84 -4.37 1.39 17.45
C ASP A 84 -4.07 2.36 16.30
N GLY A 85 -3.96 1.86 15.07
CA GLY A 85 -3.58 2.64 13.90
C GLY A 85 -2.08 2.99 13.82
N LEU A 86 -1.26 2.51 14.76
CA LEU A 86 0.17 2.80 14.86
C LEU A 86 1.00 1.53 14.63
N LYS A 87 0.64 0.44 15.29
CA LYS A 87 1.31 -0.86 15.16
C LYS A 87 0.43 -1.79 14.34
N PHE A 88 0.86 -2.07 13.12
CA PHE A 88 0.24 -3.06 12.25
C PHE A 88 0.94 -4.40 12.46
N ASP A 89 0.23 -5.35 13.05
CA ASP A 89 0.77 -6.62 13.53
C ASP A 89 0.20 -7.85 12.80
N ARG A 90 -0.80 -7.64 11.94
CA ARG A 90 -1.41 -8.69 11.12
C ARG A 90 -1.45 -8.27 9.65
N VAL A 91 -1.29 -9.23 8.75
CA VAL A 91 -1.30 -9.00 7.30
C VAL A 91 -1.95 -10.18 6.58
N ALA A 92 -2.80 -9.89 5.60
CA ALA A 92 -3.37 -10.87 4.69
C ALA A 92 -3.16 -10.44 3.22
N ILE A 93 -3.05 -11.42 2.33
CA ILE A 93 -2.86 -11.19 0.90
C ILE A 93 -4.23 -11.11 0.21
N ILE A 94 -4.51 -10.02 -0.50
CA ILE A 94 -5.73 -9.85 -1.31
C ILE A 94 -5.52 -10.44 -2.71
N ARG A 95 -4.36 -10.14 -3.30
CA ARG A 95 -3.95 -10.60 -4.62
C ARG A 95 -2.45 -10.83 -4.68
N PHE A 96 -2.06 -11.87 -5.38
CA PHE A 96 -0.67 -12.21 -5.64
C PHE A 96 -0.52 -12.74 -7.06
N ILE A 97 0.58 -12.36 -7.72
CA ILE A 97 0.88 -12.72 -9.12
C ILE A 97 -0.15 -12.11 -10.09
N PRO A 98 0.13 -10.93 -10.67
CA PRO A 98 -0.74 -10.32 -11.67
C PRO A 98 -0.66 -11.06 -13.02
N PRO A 99 -1.70 -10.95 -13.87
CA PRO A 99 -1.65 -11.43 -15.24
C PRO A 99 -0.57 -10.70 -16.06
N PRO A 100 -0.15 -11.26 -17.21
CA PRO A 100 0.75 -10.56 -18.13
C PRO A 100 0.11 -9.28 -18.69
N LEU A 101 0.94 -8.29 -19.02
CA LEU A 101 0.52 -7.06 -19.69
C LEU A 101 0.10 -7.38 -21.15
N ARG A 102 -1.10 -6.97 -21.58
CA ARG A 102 -1.58 -7.22 -22.95
C ARG A 102 -1.28 -6.06 -23.90
N TYR A 103 -1.43 -4.82 -23.44
CA TYR A 103 -1.18 -3.63 -24.25
C TYR A 103 0.00 -2.83 -23.73
N ARG A 104 1.00 -2.60 -24.58
CA ARG A 104 2.15 -1.74 -24.26
C ARG A 104 1.68 -0.31 -24.01
N GLY A 105 2.27 0.34 -23.00
CA GLY A 105 2.09 1.76 -22.72
C GLY A 105 3.27 2.28 -21.92
N LEU A 106 3.60 3.57 -22.05
CA LEU A 106 4.83 4.17 -21.51
C LEU A 106 4.99 3.91 -20.01
N GLU A 107 3.91 4.09 -19.24
CA GLU A 107 3.92 4.00 -17.78
C GLU A 107 3.25 2.73 -17.25
N LYS A 108 2.93 1.77 -18.11
CA LYS A 108 2.26 0.53 -17.71
C LYS A 108 3.27 -0.44 -17.11
N THR A 109 2.97 -0.95 -15.93
CA THR A 109 3.83 -1.86 -15.19
C THR A 109 3.02 -3.03 -14.70
N ILE A 110 3.60 -4.23 -14.72
CA ILE A 110 2.96 -5.43 -14.20
C ILE A 110 2.68 -5.27 -12.70
N GLY A 111 1.44 -5.49 -12.25
CA GLY A 111 1.08 -5.36 -10.83
C GLY A 111 -0.39 -5.03 -10.54
N TYR A 112 -0.76 -5.21 -9.29
CA TYR A 112 -2.00 -4.70 -8.68
C TYR A 112 -1.71 -3.35 -8.03
N GLN A 113 -2.46 -2.31 -8.37
CA GLN A 113 -2.09 -0.92 -8.07
C GLN A 113 -3.28 -0.02 -7.78
N TYR A 114 -3.03 1.09 -7.09
CA TYR A 114 -4.01 2.13 -6.81
C TYR A 114 -5.27 1.62 -6.08
N PRO A 115 -5.11 0.88 -4.96
CA PRO A 115 -6.26 0.38 -4.24
C PRO A 115 -7.16 1.52 -3.74
N HIS A 116 -8.44 1.23 -3.64
CA HIS A 116 -9.42 2.01 -2.91
C HIS A 116 -10.46 1.08 -2.33
N SER A 117 -10.94 1.36 -1.12
CA SER A 117 -11.90 0.50 -0.45
C SER A 117 -13.08 1.28 0.11
N VAL A 118 -14.18 0.54 0.32
CA VAL A 118 -15.38 1.00 0.99
C VAL A 118 -16.00 -0.19 1.72
N VAL A 119 -16.50 0.05 2.93
CA VAL A 119 -17.31 -0.94 3.64
C VAL A 119 -18.76 -0.75 3.20
N VAL A 120 -19.40 -1.84 2.78
CA VAL A 120 -20.81 -1.89 2.44
C VAL A 120 -21.38 -3.15 3.08
N ASP A 121 -22.39 -2.98 3.93
CA ASP A 121 -22.98 -4.05 4.74
C ASP A 121 -21.90 -4.82 5.54
N ASN A 122 -21.80 -6.12 5.33
CA ASN A 122 -20.86 -7.01 6.02
C ASN A 122 -19.58 -7.29 5.21
N ASP A 123 -19.30 -6.49 4.19
CA ASP A 123 -18.15 -6.69 3.30
C ASP A 123 -17.28 -5.43 3.17
N LEU A 124 -15.96 -5.64 3.14
CA LEU A 124 -15.00 -4.67 2.62
C LEU A 124 -14.83 -4.89 1.12
N TRP A 125 -15.22 -3.90 0.32
CA TRP A 125 -15.01 -3.88 -1.12
C TRP A 125 -13.72 -3.16 -1.45
N VAL A 126 -12.87 -3.76 -2.27
CA VAL A 126 -11.57 -3.21 -2.66
C VAL A 126 -11.45 -3.19 -4.17
N MET A 127 -11.39 -2.01 -4.78
CA MET A 127 -11.07 -1.84 -6.19
C MET A 127 -9.59 -1.53 -6.39
N TYR A 128 -9.02 -1.98 -7.50
CA TYR A 128 -7.63 -1.71 -7.88
C TYR A 128 -7.47 -1.86 -9.39
N SER A 129 -6.44 -1.21 -9.93
CA SER A 129 -6.01 -1.42 -11.31
C SER A 129 -5.08 -2.62 -11.42
N VAL A 130 -5.18 -3.35 -12.52
CA VAL A 130 -4.27 -4.42 -12.90
C VAL A 130 -3.51 -3.96 -14.13
N ASN A 131 -2.19 -3.90 -14.03
CA ASN A 131 -1.28 -3.50 -15.10
C ASN A 131 -1.55 -2.10 -15.70
N LYS A 132 -2.32 -1.26 -15.00
CA LYS A 132 -2.93 -0.02 -15.52
C LYS A 132 -3.71 -0.22 -16.82
N GLU A 133 -4.41 -1.34 -16.92
CA GLU A 133 -5.13 -1.77 -18.12
C GLU A 133 -6.56 -2.21 -17.78
N ASP A 134 -6.70 -3.01 -16.73
CA ASP A 134 -7.98 -3.47 -16.22
C ASP A 134 -8.24 -2.84 -14.84
N VAL A 135 -9.52 -2.81 -14.47
CA VAL A 135 -9.95 -2.50 -13.10
C VAL A 135 -10.68 -3.71 -12.57
N GLU A 136 -10.21 -4.23 -11.45
CA GLU A 136 -10.81 -5.36 -10.76
C GLU A 136 -11.32 -4.94 -9.38
N VAL A 137 -12.23 -5.75 -8.84
CA VAL A 137 -12.80 -5.57 -7.50
C VAL A 137 -12.71 -6.89 -6.74
N THR A 138 -12.30 -6.83 -5.48
CA THR A 138 -12.37 -7.93 -4.52
C THR A 138 -13.38 -7.57 -3.43
N ARG A 139 -14.25 -8.52 -3.08
CA ARG A 139 -15.08 -8.47 -1.88
C ARG A 139 -14.42 -9.32 -0.79
N ILE A 140 -14.29 -8.78 0.41
CA ILE A 140 -13.73 -9.46 1.58
C ILE A 140 -14.77 -9.42 2.70
N PRO A 141 -15.30 -10.57 3.14
CA PRO A 141 -16.16 -10.63 4.32
C PRO A 141 -15.47 -10.03 5.55
N LEU A 142 -16.19 -9.22 6.33
CA LEU A 142 -15.60 -8.55 7.48
C LEU A 142 -15.21 -9.52 8.61
N ASP A 143 -15.95 -10.62 8.77
CA ASP A 143 -15.66 -11.68 9.73
C ASP A 143 -14.28 -12.32 9.50
N GLU A 144 -13.88 -12.56 8.25
CA GLU A 144 -12.52 -13.03 7.92
C GLU A 144 -11.43 -12.06 8.41
N LEU A 145 -11.69 -10.75 8.40
CA LEU A 145 -10.75 -9.74 8.89
C LEU A 145 -10.74 -9.64 10.42
N TYR A 146 -11.89 -9.86 11.06
CA TYR A 146 -12.02 -9.85 12.52
C TYR A 146 -11.31 -11.04 13.17
N GLU A 147 -11.33 -12.19 12.51
CA GLU A 147 -10.74 -13.42 13.00
C GLU A 147 -9.26 -13.60 12.62
N LEU A 148 -8.70 -12.70 11.80
CA LEU A 148 -7.31 -12.75 11.39
C LEU A 148 -6.40 -12.71 12.62
N LYS A 149 -5.48 -13.68 12.72
CA LYS A 149 -4.55 -13.85 13.86
C LYS A 149 -3.17 -13.29 13.58
#